data_AF-A0A961TIN9-F1
#
_entry.id   AF-A0A961TIN9-F1
#
_cell.length_a   1.000
_cell.length_b   1.000
_cell.length_c   1.000
_cell.angle_alpha   90.00
_cell.angle_beta   90.00
_cell.angle_gamma   90.00
#
_symmetry.space_group_name_H-M   'P 1'
#
loop_
_entity.id
_entity.type
_entity.pdbx_description
1 polymer ?
#
loop_
_entity_poly.entity_id
_entity_poly.type
_entity_poly.pdbx_seq_one_letter_code
_entity_poly.pdbx_strand_id
1 'polypeptide(L)'
;MARSVFDKVAKEWVSPEVYARRQAVRSDAGANASDLPSPRLIRDIEPYKSMVTGEVITSRSKHRDHLRRHDLVELGNERPKKHQPVRTAAQKKRSIEQIKQAARDVGMDVL
;
A
#
# COMPACT_ATOMS: atom_id res chain seq x y z
N MET A 1 -26.63 -43.48 -13.93
CA MET A 1 -25.47 -43.29 -13.03
C MET A 1 -25.44 -41.84 -12.59
N ALA A 2 -25.52 -41.56 -11.28
CA ALA A 2 -25.47 -40.18 -10.78
C ALA A 2 -24.09 -39.59 -11.07
N ARG A 3 -24.03 -38.43 -11.74
CA ARG A 3 -22.76 -37.76 -12.06
C ARG A 3 -22.17 -37.17 -10.76
N SER A 4 -21.03 -37.68 -10.31
CA SER A 4 -20.28 -37.13 -9.17
C SER A 4 -19.24 -36.08 -9.61
N VAL A 5 -18.90 -35.16 -8.71
CA VAL A 5 -17.89 -34.11 -8.90
C VAL A 5 -16.83 -34.23 -7.81
N PHE A 6 -15.55 -34.06 -8.14
CA PHE A 6 -14.46 -34.10 -7.17
C PHE A 6 -14.28 -32.73 -6.48
N ASP A 7 -14.49 -32.66 -5.16
CA ASP A 7 -14.23 -31.46 -4.35
C ASP A 7 -12.74 -31.38 -4.00
N LYS A 8 -12.01 -30.47 -4.63
CA LYS A 8 -10.55 -30.34 -4.45
C LYS A 8 -10.11 -29.94 -3.04
N VAL A 9 -11.00 -29.31 -2.26
CA VAL A 9 -10.68 -28.85 -0.90
C VAL A 9 -10.89 -29.99 0.10
N ALA A 10 -12.00 -30.73 -0.01
CA ALA A 10 -12.29 -31.88 0.84
C ALA A 10 -11.62 -33.18 0.36
N LYS A 11 -11.10 -33.20 -0.88
CA LYS A 11 -10.44 -34.33 -1.55
C LYS A 11 -11.32 -35.58 -1.67
N GLU A 12 -12.60 -35.39 -1.97
CA GLU A 12 -13.60 -36.46 -2.07
C GLU A 12 -14.53 -36.27 -3.28
N TRP A 13 -15.12 -37.38 -3.74
CA TRP A 13 -16.17 -37.37 -4.78
C TRP A 13 -17.53 -37.13 -4.12
N VAL A 14 -18.20 -36.06 -4.51
CA VAL A 14 -19.49 -35.64 -3.95
C VAL A 14 -20.54 -35.47 -5.04
N SER A 15 -21.81 -35.40 -4.64
CA SER A 15 -22.87 -35.04 -5.59
C SER A 15 -22.73 -33.58 -6.04
N PRO A 16 -23.25 -33.22 -7.24
CA PRO A 16 -23.18 -31.85 -7.75
C PRO A 16 -23.88 -30.84 -6.82
N GLU A 17 -24.94 -31.27 -6.14
CA GLU A 17 -25.69 -30.44 -5.20
C GLU A 17 -24.89 -30.13 -3.92
N VAL A 18 -24.20 -31.13 -3.37
CA VAL A 18 -23.30 -30.93 -2.23
C VAL A 18 -22.13 -30.03 -2.61
N TYR A 19 -21.57 -30.21 -3.82
CA TYR A 19 -20.51 -29.35 -4.33
C TYR A 19 -20.98 -27.89 -4.46
N ALA A 20 -22.16 -27.65 -5.04
CA ALA A 20 -22.73 -26.31 -5.21
C ALA A 20 -22.99 -25.61 -3.87
N ARG A 21 -23.54 -26.32 -2.88
CA ARG A 21 -23.75 -25.77 -1.52
C ARG A 21 -22.43 -25.37 -0.87
N ARG A 22 -21.40 -26.21 -0.97
CA ARG A 22 -20.06 -25.93 -0.39
C ARG A 22 -19.38 -24.74 -1.07
N GLN A 23 -19.50 -24.64 -2.39
CA GLN A 23 -18.97 -23.52 -3.17
C GLN A 23 -19.58 -22.19 -2.71
N ALA A 24 -20.91 -22.12 -2.52
CA ALA A 24 -21.59 -20.92 -2.05
C ALA A 24 -21.10 -20.46 -0.66
N VAL A 25 -20.91 -21.40 0.27
CA VAL A 25 -20.38 -21.09 1.61
C VAL A 25 -18.93 -20.57 1.54
N ARG A 26 -18.10 -21.12 0.64
CA ARG A 26 -16.70 -20.68 0.46
C ARG A 26 -16.60 -19.32 -0.24
N SER A 27 -17.49 -19.02 -1.19
CA SER A 27 -17.51 -17.72 -1.87
C SER A 27 -17.91 -16.59 -0.92
N ASP A 28 -18.83 -16.86 0.01
CA ASP A 28 -19.26 -15.88 1.01
C ASP A 28 -18.22 -15.63 2.12
N ALA A 29 -17.31 -16.58 2.33
CA ALA A 29 -16.24 -16.46 3.33
C ALA A 29 -15.16 -15.43 2.96
N GLY A 30 -15.21 -14.85 1.75
CA GLY A 30 -14.19 -13.93 1.24
C GLY A 30 -12.87 -14.66 1.07
N ALA A 31 -12.42 -14.87 -0.17
CA ALA A 31 -11.07 -15.36 -0.43
C ALA A 31 -10.04 -14.28 -0.01
N ASN A 32 -9.86 -14.13 1.30
CA ASN A 32 -8.84 -13.29 1.88
C ASN A 32 -7.51 -13.94 1.55
N ALA A 33 -6.58 -13.15 1.01
CA ALA A 33 -5.19 -13.55 0.96
C ALA A 33 -4.81 -14.13 2.34
N SER A 34 -4.26 -15.34 2.37
CA SER A 34 -3.91 -16.00 3.63
C SER A 34 -3.07 -15.06 4.49
N ASP A 35 -3.33 -15.00 5.79
CA ASP A 35 -2.51 -14.23 6.75
C ASP A 35 -1.07 -14.77 6.86
N LEU A 36 -0.80 -15.93 6.26
CA LEU A 36 0.53 -16.50 6.16
C LEU A 36 1.42 -15.66 5.22
N PRO A 37 2.69 -15.43 5.58
CA PRO A 37 3.63 -14.73 4.72
C PRO A 37 3.85 -15.54 3.44
N SER A 38 3.24 -15.09 2.34
CA SER A 38 3.41 -15.68 1.01
C SER A 38 4.57 -14.99 0.28
N PRO A 39 5.50 -15.74 -0.34
CA PRO A 39 6.54 -15.15 -1.18
C PRO A 39 5.91 -14.34 -2.31
N ARG A 40 6.21 -13.04 -2.37
CA ARG A 40 5.81 -12.19 -3.50
C ARG A 40 6.84 -12.34 -4.60
N LEU A 41 6.44 -12.94 -5.72
CA LEU A 41 7.25 -12.98 -6.95
C LEU A 41 7.01 -11.69 -7.73
N ILE A 42 7.99 -10.79 -7.71
CA ILE A 42 7.95 -9.53 -8.45
C ILE A 42 9.04 -9.60 -9.52
N ARG A 43 8.68 -9.35 -10.78
CA ARG A 43 9.63 -9.30 -11.88
C ARG A 43 10.58 -8.12 -11.72
N ASP A 44 11.79 -8.27 -12.24
CA ASP A 44 12.74 -7.16 -12.28
C ASP A 44 12.33 -6.08 -13.29
N ILE A 45 13.06 -4.98 -13.32
CA ILE A 45 12.86 -3.90 -14.29
C ILE A 45 13.50 -4.22 -15.64
N GLU A 46 12.97 -3.63 -16.70
CA GLU A 46 13.59 -3.67 -18.01
C GLU A 46 14.93 -2.90 -17.98
N PRO A 47 16.00 -3.42 -18.61
CA PRO A 47 17.26 -2.71 -18.68
C PRO A 47 17.12 -1.35 -19.36
N TYR A 48 17.67 -0.30 -18.75
CA TYR A 48 17.67 1.04 -19.33
C TYR A 48 18.99 1.76 -19.08
N LYS A 49 19.28 2.78 -19.89
CA LYS A 49 20.47 3.62 -19.72
C LYS A 49 20.13 4.82 -18.84
N SER A 50 20.90 5.07 -17.78
CA SER A 50 20.76 6.27 -16.95
C SER A 50 21.06 7.51 -17.78
N MET A 51 20.17 8.51 -17.75
CA MET A 51 20.40 9.78 -18.46
C MET A 51 21.44 10.66 -17.76
N VAL A 52 21.67 10.45 -16.46
CA VAL A 52 22.61 11.26 -15.66
C VAL A 52 24.05 10.81 -15.88
N THR A 53 24.27 9.49 -15.97
CA THR A 53 25.63 8.90 -15.98
C THR A 53 25.94 8.06 -17.22
N GLY A 54 24.92 7.67 -17.99
CA GLY A 54 25.07 6.77 -19.11
C GLY A 54 25.23 5.29 -18.75
N GLU A 55 25.19 4.91 -17.47
CA GLU A 55 25.28 3.51 -17.06
C GLU A 55 24.04 2.69 -17.46
N VAL A 56 24.23 1.43 -17.84
CA VAL A 56 23.11 0.50 -18.07
C VAL A 56 22.66 -0.12 -16.74
N ILE A 57 21.42 0.15 -16.36
CA ILE A 57 20.76 -0.34 -15.15
C ILE A 57 19.88 -1.52 -15.55
N THR A 58 20.19 -2.71 -15.02
CA THR A 58 19.57 -3.98 -15.43
C THR A 58 18.66 -4.59 -14.35
N SER A 59 18.61 -4.00 -13.16
CA SER A 59 17.85 -4.54 -12.03
C SER A 59 17.40 -3.46 -11.05
N ARG A 60 16.36 -3.77 -10.25
CA ARG A 60 15.80 -2.89 -9.20
C ARG A 60 16.81 -2.61 -8.10
N SER A 61 17.68 -3.56 -7.77
CA SER A 61 18.76 -3.34 -6.79
C SER A 61 19.76 -2.34 -7.33
N LYS A 62 20.22 -2.53 -8.58
CA LYS A 62 21.14 -1.61 -9.23
C LYS A 62 20.54 -0.22 -9.40
N HIS A 63 19.25 -0.11 -9.73
CA HIS A 63 18.53 1.15 -9.78
C HIS A 63 18.57 1.90 -8.44
N ARG A 64 18.21 1.24 -7.33
CA ARG A 64 18.23 1.87 -5.99
C ARG A 64 19.62 2.32 -5.58
N ASP A 65 20.63 1.51 -5.86
CA ASP A 65 22.01 1.86 -5.53
C ASP A 65 22.52 3.01 -6.39
N HIS A 66 22.14 3.05 -7.67
CA HIS A 66 22.42 4.17 -8.56
C HIS A 66 21.79 5.47 -8.03
N LEU A 67 20.51 5.45 -7.67
CA LEU A 67 19.83 6.62 -7.11
C LEU A 67 20.54 7.14 -5.84
N ARG A 68 20.93 6.23 -4.93
CA ARG A 68 21.63 6.59 -3.69
C ARG A 68 23.04 7.15 -3.92
N ARG A 69 23.81 6.59 -4.86
CA ARG A 69 25.20 7.03 -5.11
C ARG A 69 25.28 8.39 -5.80
N HIS A 70 24.24 8.76 -6.54
CA HIS A 70 24.21 10.00 -7.34
C HIS A 70 23.22 11.04 -6.78
N ASP A 71 22.73 10.84 -5.54
CA ASP A 71 21.77 11.72 -4.87
C ASP A 71 20.52 12.03 -5.72
N LEU A 72 20.00 11.01 -6.41
CA LEU A 72 18.84 11.12 -7.28
C LEU A 72 17.57 10.63 -6.57
N VAL A 73 16.44 11.25 -6.89
CA VAL A 73 15.11 10.88 -6.39
C VAL A 73 14.23 10.44 -7.56
N GLU A 74 13.50 9.35 -7.37
CA GLU A 74 12.54 8.84 -8.36
C GLU A 74 11.27 9.71 -8.38
N LEU A 75 10.96 10.29 -9.53
CA LEU A 75 9.74 11.06 -9.75
C LEU A 75 8.56 10.11 -10.02
N GLY A 76 7.37 10.48 -9.54
CA GLY A 76 6.13 9.70 -9.72
C GLY A 76 5.83 8.72 -8.59
N ASN A 77 6.71 8.62 -7.59
CA ASN A 77 6.48 7.87 -6.36
C ASN A 77 6.10 8.76 -5.17
N GLU A 78 5.73 10.02 -5.44
CA GLU A 78 5.26 10.94 -4.43
C GLU A 78 3.89 10.50 -3.92
N ARG A 79 3.74 10.43 -2.61
CA ARG A 79 2.42 10.22 -2.02
C ARG A 79 1.62 11.51 -2.25
N PRO A 80 0.42 11.46 -2.87
CA PRO A 80 -0.41 12.65 -2.97
C PRO A 80 -0.62 13.21 -1.56
N LYS A 81 -0.24 14.48 -1.36
CA LYS A 81 -0.49 15.15 -0.09
C LYS A 81 -2.00 15.13 0.12
N LYS A 82 -2.45 14.54 1.24
CA LYS A 82 -3.87 14.62 1.61
C LYS A 82 -4.23 16.11 1.61
N HIS A 83 -5.21 16.50 0.80
CA HIS A 83 -5.73 17.86 0.84
C HIS A 83 -6.16 18.16 2.27
N GLN A 84 -5.41 19.02 2.95
CA GLN A 84 -5.85 19.51 4.25
C GLN A 84 -6.95 20.54 3.97
N PRO A 85 -8.09 20.48 4.67
CA PRO A 85 -9.11 21.51 4.53
C PRO A 85 -8.49 22.86 4.83
N VAL A 86 -8.70 23.84 3.94
CA VAL A 86 -8.22 25.20 4.14
C VAL A 86 -8.91 25.76 5.38
N ARG A 87 -8.12 26.10 6.40
CA ARG A 87 -8.66 26.67 7.64
C ARG A 87 -9.27 28.04 7.35
N THR A 88 -10.50 28.27 7.82
CA THR A 88 -11.14 29.59 7.73
C THR A 88 -10.38 30.63 8.56
N ALA A 89 -10.56 31.92 8.26
CA ALA A 89 -9.94 33.00 9.03
C ALA A 89 -10.26 32.90 10.54
N ALA A 90 -11.49 32.52 10.89
CA ALA A 90 -11.91 32.32 12.27
C ALA A 90 -11.19 31.14 12.95
N GLN A 91 -10.94 30.05 12.23
CA GLN A 91 -10.18 28.91 12.75
C GLN A 91 -8.70 29.27 12.95
N LYS A 92 -8.10 30.04 12.03
CA LYS A 92 -6.72 30.53 12.18
C LYS A 92 -6.58 31.42 13.40
N LYS A 93 -7.48 32.41 13.56
CA LYS A 93 -7.49 33.32 14.72
C LYS A 93 -7.60 32.56 16.03
N ARG A 94 -8.55 31.62 16.15
CA ARG A 94 -8.69 30.77 17.34
C ARG A 94 -7.44 29.98 17.67
N SER A 95 -6.76 29.47 16.66
CA SER A 95 -5.52 28.70 16.86
C SER A 95 -4.38 29.57 17.36
N ILE A 96 -4.25 30.79 16.83
CA ILE A 96 -3.25 31.75 17.27
C ILE A 96 -3.49 32.11 18.75
N GLU A 97 -4.74 32.40 19.12
CA GLU A 97 -5.07 32.68 20.52
C GLU A 97 -4.81 31.48 21.45
N GLN A 98 -5.13 30.26 21.01
CA GLN A 98 -4.82 29.04 21.76
C GLN A 98 -3.30 28.85 21.95
N ILE A 99 -2.50 29.10 20.92
CA ILE A 99 -1.04 29.01 20.99
C ILE A 99 -0.48 30.09 21.93
N LYS A 100 -0.99 31.33 21.83
CA LYS A 100 -0.59 32.43 22.73
C LYS A 100 -0.94 32.12 24.18
N GLN A 101 -2.12 31.58 24.43
CA GLN A 101 -2.53 31.22 25.78
C GLN A 101 -1.68 30.09 26.34
N ALA A 102 -1.48 29.03 25.56
CA ALA A 102 -0.61 27.92 25.95
C ALA A 102 0.82 28.42 26.25
N ALA A 103 1.37 29.33 25.44
CA ALA A 103 2.68 29.92 25.67
C ALA A 103 2.76 30.69 26.99
N ARG A 104 1.73 31.47 27.33
CA ARG A 104 1.63 32.15 28.64
C ARG A 104 1.54 31.17 29.80
N ASP A 105 0.80 30.07 29.63
CA ASP A 105 0.62 29.05 30.67
C ASP A 105 1.95 28.31 30.98
N VAL A 106 2.87 28.21 30.01
CA VAL A 106 4.25 27.72 30.22
C VAL A 106 5.25 28.82 30.62
N GLY A 107 4.78 30.05 30.88
CA GLY A 107 5.64 31.18 31.29
C GLY A 107 6.53 31.73 30.18
N MET A 108 6.20 31.44 28.91
CA MET A 108 6.84 32.09 27.76
C MET A 108 6.12 33.40 27.43
N ASP A 109 6.83 34.52 27.52
CA ASP A 109 6.30 35.81 27.10
C ASP A 109 6.18 35.85 25.57
N VAL A 110 4.94 36.02 25.11
CA VAL A 110 4.58 36.16 23.69
C VAL A 110 4.33 37.65 23.41
N LEU A 111 5.20 38.26 22.60
CA LEU A 111 5.10 39.65 22.12
C LEU A 111 3.80 39.93 21.34
#